data_AF-A0A6L5GCY3-F1
#
_entry.id   AF-A0A6L5GCY3-F1
#
_cell.length_a   1.000
_cell.length_b   1.000
_cell.length_c   1.000
_cell.angle_alpha   90.00
_cell.angle_beta   90.00
_cell.angle_gamma   90.00
#
_symmetry.space_group_name_H-M   'P 1'
#
loop_
_entity.id
_entity.type
_entity.pdbx_description
1 polymer ?
#
loop_
_entity_poly.entity_id
_entity_poly.type
_entity_poly.pdbx_seq_one_letter_code
_entity_poly.pdbx_strand_id
1 'polypeptide(L)'
;MTQTEPPERSTLRRWLPVGVVVAALLVVGIAAQGTGLQWDEARMPGSTGDAESLPPPFMSQEPPPSMPEAGEAEDAFTLPPWVSWLVLGILLGVPALLIVLFVVRRVIDWLVDAPESSGEPEPEPAYLRRDFALVEDAIASALAEMDLGADARAAIIACWVHFERAAETVGIERDASDTPADLVRKLLSRHDLDGSALNRLTEAYLRARYSTHEVVEADRDRARDALVALRTELGLREAT
;
A
#
# COMPACT_ATOMS: atom_id res chain seq x y z
N MET A 1 46.32 -11.13 6.89
CA MET A 1 45.87 -10.16 5.87
C MET A 1 44.87 -10.85 4.99
N THR A 2 43.58 -10.49 5.14
CA THR A 2 42.53 -10.33 4.10
C THR A 2 41.20 -10.19 4.83
N GLN A 3 40.77 -8.93 5.02
CA GLN A 3 39.38 -8.59 5.33
C GLN A 3 38.51 -8.97 4.12
N THR A 4 37.42 -9.68 4.35
CA THR A 4 36.32 -9.79 3.41
C THR A 4 35.15 -9.04 4.02
N GLU A 5 34.87 -7.83 3.51
CA GLU A 5 33.66 -7.07 3.85
C GLU A 5 32.41 -7.86 3.47
N PRO A 6 31.36 -7.89 4.32
CA PRO A 6 30.07 -8.41 3.93
C PRO A 6 29.36 -7.41 3.00
N PRO A 7 28.60 -7.91 2.00
CA PRO A 7 27.98 -7.05 0.99
C PRO A 7 26.93 -6.12 1.60
N GLU A 8 26.97 -4.85 1.18
CA GLU A 8 25.98 -3.80 1.41
C GLU A 8 24.56 -4.26 1.04
N ARG A 9 23.87 -4.94 1.96
CA ARG A 9 22.47 -5.36 1.77
C ARG A 9 21.45 -4.39 2.38
N SER A 10 21.91 -3.34 3.06
CA SER A 10 21.06 -2.33 3.70
C SER A 10 20.72 -1.15 2.78
N THR A 11 21.58 -0.82 1.81
CA THR A 11 21.38 0.33 0.93
C THR A 11 20.29 0.05 -0.10
N LEU A 12 20.31 -1.13 -0.74
CA LEU A 12 19.32 -1.57 -1.74
C LEU A 12 17.86 -1.48 -1.27
N ARG A 13 17.59 -1.74 0.02
CA ARG A 13 16.25 -1.64 0.61
C ARG A 13 15.74 -0.20 0.75
N ARG A 14 16.66 0.77 0.91
CA ARG A 14 16.34 2.20 1.09
C ARG A 14 15.98 2.89 -0.22
N TRP A 15 16.44 2.35 -1.35
CA TRP A 15 16.18 2.89 -2.70
C TRP A 15 14.96 2.29 -3.38
N LEU A 16 14.29 1.30 -2.79
CA LEU A 16 13.03 0.73 -3.30
C LEU A 16 11.92 1.78 -3.54
N PRO A 17 11.60 2.70 -2.60
CA PRO A 17 10.59 3.73 -2.86
C PRO A 17 11.02 4.69 -3.98
N VAL A 18 12.31 5.01 -4.06
CA VAL A 18 12.87 5.83 -5.15
C VAL A 18 12.74 5.11 -6.49
N GLY A 19 13.00 3.81 -6.53
CA GLY A 19 12.84 2.97 -7.71
C GLY A 19 11.39 2.93 -8.21
N VAL A 20 10.41 2.86 -7.29
CA VAL A 20 8.98 2.90 -7.63
C VAL A 20 8.58 4.27 -8.19
N VAL A 21 9.04 5.37 -7.57
CA VAL A 21 8.76 6.73 -8.07
C VAL A 21 9.40 6.96 -9.44
N VAL A 22 10.65 6.52 -9.64
CA VAL A 22 11.34 6.61 -10.92
C VAL A 22 10.63 5.77 -11.99
N ALA A 23 10.22 4.55 -11.67
CA ALA A 23 9.46 3.70 -12.60
C ALA A 23 8.09 4.32 -12.95
N ALA A 24 7.39 4.89 -11.97
CA ALA A 24 6.12 5.60 -12.20
C ALA A 24 6.31 6.83 -13.09
N LEU A 25 7.35 7.64 -12.85
CA LEU A 25 7.70 8.78 -13.70
C LEU A 25 8.10 8.35 -15.12
N LEU A 26 8.79 7.21 -15.27
CA LEU A 26 9.14 6.64 -16.57
C LEU A 26 7.90 6.21 -17.35
N VAL A 27 6.93 5.56 -16.70
CA VAL A 27 5.65 5.17 -17.30
C VAL A 27 4.85 6.40 -17.74
N VAL A 28 4.77 7.44 -16.90
CA VAL A 28 4.11 8.71 -17.25
C VAL A 28 4.82 9.42 -18.40
N GLY A 29 6.16 9.42 -18.40
CA GLY A 29 6.97 10.00 -19.46
C GLY A 29 6.78 9.29 -20.81
N ILE A 30 6.72 7.96 -20.82
CA ILE A 30 6.48 7.16 -22.04
C ILE A 30 5.04 7.39 -22.55
N ALA A 31 4.06 7.46 -21.65
CA ALA A 31 2.69 7.77 -22.03
C ALA A 31 2.55 9.18 -22.65
N ALA A 32 3.38 10.14 -22.21
CA ALA A 32 3.43 11.49 -22.79
C ALA A 32 4.08 11.54 -24.19
N GLN A 33 4.91 10.55 -24.58
CA GLN A 33 5.46 10.47 -25.94
C GLN A 33 4.43 9.96 -26.97
N GLY A 34 3.32 9.34 -26.50
CA GLY A 34 2.23 8.89 -27.36
C GLY A 34 1.37 10.03 -27.93
N THR A 35 1.47 11.24 -27.37
CA THR A 35 0.89 12.45 -27.96
C THR A 35 1.82 13.03 -29.01
N GLY A 36 2.20 12.21 -29.99
CA GLY A 36 2.66 12.72 -31.27
C GLY A 36 1.48 13.41 -31.95
N LEU A 37 1.23 14.67 -31.58
CA LEU A 37 0.49 15.61 -32.42
C LEU A 37 1.23 15.64 -33.75
N GLN A 38 0.74 14.84 -34.70
CA GLN A 38 1.13 14.92 -36.09
C GLN A 38 0.67 16.30 -36.54
N TRP A 39 1.55 17.29 -36.45
CA TRP A 39 1.39 18.53 -37.18
C TRP A 39 1.52 18.14 -38.63
N ASP A 40 0.37 17.84 -39.24
CA ASP A 40 0.22 17.75 -40.68
C ASP A 40 0.93 18.98 -41.24
N GLU A 41 1.99 18.71 -42.00
CA GLU A 41 2.89 19.72 -42.51
C GLU A 41 2.07 20.55 -43.50
N ALA A 42 1.45 21.61 -42.99
CA ALA A 42 0.68 22.55 -43.78
C ALA A 42 1.60 23.01 -44.91
N ARG A 43 1.33 22.49 -46.11
CA ARG A 43 1.98 22.87 -47.35
C ARG A 43 1.69 24.34 -47.58
N MET A 44 2.56 25.18 -47.03
CA MET A 44 2.62 26.60 -47.33
C MET A 44 3.23 26.74 -48.75
N PRO A 45 2.52 27.31 -49.74
CA PRO A 45 3.16 27.78 -50.95
C PRO A 45 3.89 29.07 -50.61
N GLY A 46 5.10 28.92 -50.06
CA GLY A 46 6.04 30.01 -49.82
C GLY A 46 6.79 30.31 -51.11
N SER A 47 6.61 31.54 -51.60
CA SER A 47 7.36 32.15 -52.67
C SER A 47 8.87 32.11 -52.42
N THR A 48 9.63 31.72 -53.44
CA THR A 48 11.03 32.15 -53.60
C THR A 48 11.23 32.48 -55.07
N GLY A 49 11.74 33.69 -55.32
CA GLY A 49 11.90 34.25 -56.65
C GLY A 49 12.99 33.55 -57.47
N ASP A 50 12.81 33.72 -58.78
CA ASP A 50 13.82 33.84 -59.83
C ASP A 50 14.80 32.69 -60.04
N ALA A 51 14.40 31.78 -60.93
CA ALA A 51 15.29 31.27 -61.96
C ALA A 51 14.56 31.30 -63.31
N GLU A 52 14.95 32.26 -64.13
CA GLU A 52 14.56 32.42 -65.53
C GLU A 52 14.81 31.13 -66.32
N SER A 53 13.76 30.52 -66.87
CA SER A 53 13.88 29.49 -67.91
C SER A 53 12.71 29.60 -68.88
N LEU A 54 13.04 29.96 -70.12
CA LEU A 54 12.16 30.07 -71.28
C LEU A 54 11.32 28.79 -71.51
N PRO A 55 10.07 28.87 -72.02
CA PRO A 55 9.28 27.69 -72.33
C PRO A 55 9.71 27.06 -73.67
N PRO A 56 10.01 25.75 -73.74
CA PRO A 56 9.91 25.00 -74.99
C PRO A 56 8.44 24.64 -75.28
N PRO A 57 8.06 24.47 -76.56
CA PRO A 57 6.68 24.35 -76.99
C PRO A 57 6.04 23.03 -76.53
N PHE A 58 4.74 23.13 -76.26
CA PHE A 58 3.82 22.07 -75.87
C PHE A 58 3.87 20.89 -76.87
N MET A 59 4.15 19.68 -76.38
CA MET A 59 3.75 18.44 -77.02
C MET A 59 2.80 17.68 -76.08
N SER A 60 1.58 17.45 -76.58
CA SER A 60 0.55 16.64 -75.95
C SER A 60 1.07 15.23 -75.62
N GLN A 61 0.95 14.81 -74.36
CA GLN A 61 1.06 13.41 -73.99
C GLN A 61 -0.32 12.93 -73.53
N GLU A 62 -0.85 11.96 -74.26
CA GLU A 62 -2.09 11.25 -73.97
C GLU A 62 -1.82 10.20 -72.88
N PRO A 63 -2.61 10.12 -71.79
CA PRO A 63 -2.36 9.16 -70.73
C PRO A 63 -2.83 7.74 -71.13
N PRO A 64 -2.08 6.66 -70.81
CA PRO A 64 -2.52 5.29 -71.07
C PRO A 64 -3.63 4.84 -70.08
N PRO A 65 -4.47 3.85 -70.46
CA PRO A 65 -5.60 3.41 -69.64
C PRO A 65 -5.15 2.63 -68.39
N SER A 66 -5.70 3.01 -67.24
CA SER A 66 -5.51 2.36 -65.95
C SER A 66 -6.33 1.07 -65.83
N MET A 67 -5.68 -0.05 -65.49
CA MET A 67 -6.36 -1.26 -65.02
C MET A 67 -6.77 -1.08 -63.55
N PRO A 68 -7.91 -1.63 -63.10
CA PRO A 68 -8.29 -1.61 -61.69
C PRO A 68 -7.49 -2.66 -60.93
N GLU A 69 -6.77 -2.23 -59.88
CA GLU A 69 -6.17 -3.12 -58.90
C GLU A 69 -7.24 -3.95 -58.19
N ALA A 70 -6.87 -5.21 -57.97
CA ALA A 70 -7.68 -6.25 -57.37
C ALA A 70 -8.10 -5.91 -55.93
N GLY A 71 -9.25 -6.45 -55.54
CA GLY A 71 -9.93 -6.12 -54.30
C GLY A 71 -9.09 -6.34 -53.04
N GLU A 72 -9.13 -5.36 -52.16
CA GLU A 72 -8.75 -5.56 -50.77
C GLU A 72 -9.86 -6.31 -50.05
N ALA A 73 -9.45 -7.42 -49.49
CA ALA A 73 -10.24 -8.35 -48.73
C ALA A 73 -10.71 -7.71 -47.40
N GLU A 74 -11.99 -7.94 -47.12
CA GLU A 74 -12.56 -8.10 -45.78
C GLU A 74 -12.57 -6.87 -44.88
N ASP A 75 -13.77 -6.26 -44.80
CA ASP A 75 -14.26 -5.45 -43.68
C ASP A 75 -14.20 -6.28 -42.37
N ALA A 76 -13.00 -6.45 -41.83
CA ALA A 76 -12.80 -6.84 -40.45
C ALA A 76 -13.15 -5.62 -39.60
N PHE A 77 -14.29 -5.70 -38.91
CA PHE A 77 -14.83 -4.68 -38.00
C PHE A 77 -13.73 -3.93 -37.22
N THR A 78 -13.29 -2.79 -37.75
CA THR A 78 -12.23 -1.97 -37.16
C THR A 78 -12.79 -1.29 -35.93
N LEU A 79 -12.44 -1.79 -34.75
CA LEU A 79 -12.70 -1.09 -33.50
C LEU A 79 -12.08 0.31 -33.60
N PRO A 80 -12.84 1.38 -33.30
CA PRO A 80 -12.31 2.72 -33.34
C PRO A 80 -11.02 2.82 -32.51
N PRO A 81 -10.00 3.57 -32.98
CA PRO A 81 -8.69 3.63 -32.33
C PRO A 81 -8.78 3.99 -30.83
N TRP A 82 -9.75 4.82 -30.45
CA TRP A 82 -9.98 5.22 -29.07
C TRP A 82 -10.38 4.05 -28.16
N VAL A 83 -11.07 3.02 -28.67
CA VAL A 83 -11.48 1.84 -27.88
C VAL A 83 -10.26 0.97 -27.57
N SER A 84 -9.37 0.74 -28.53
CA SER A 84 -8.14 -0.03 -28.32
C SER A 84 -7.23 0.65 -27.29
N TRP A 85 -7.14 1.97 -27.32
CA TRP A 85 -6.40 2.77 -26.34
C TRP A 85 -7.05 2.73 -24.95
N LEU A 86 -8.38 2.76 -24.87
CA LEU A 86 -9.12 2.67 -23.61
C LEU A 86 -8.95 1.28 -22.97
N VAL A 87 -9.06 0.21 -23.77
CA VAL A 87 -8.81 -1.17 -23.31
C VAL A 87 -7.37 -1.34 -22.84
N LEU A 88 -6.39 -0.84 -23.60
CA LEU A 88 -4.98 -0.91 -23.21
C LEU A 88 -4.70 -0.10 -21.94
N GLY A 89 -5.30 1.09 -21.82
CA GLY A 89 -5.20 1.95 -20.65
C GLY A 89 -5.80 1.31 -19.39
N ILE A 90 -6.94 0.61 -19.51
CA ILE A 90 -7.52 -0.15 -18.40
C ILE A 90 -6.65 -1.36 -18.05
N LEU A 91 -6.19 -2.11 -19.06
CA LEU A 91 -5.40 -3.32 -18.88
C LEU A 91 -4.05 -3.05 -18.18
N LEU A 92 -3.44 -1.88 -18.41
CA LEU A 92 -2.22 -1.44 -17.71
C LEU A 92 -2.51 -0.62 -16.44
N GLY A 93 -3.53 0.23 -16.47
CA GLY A 93 -3.83 1.18 -15.41
C GLY A 93 -4.36 0.50 -14.15
N VAL A 94 -5.23 -0.50 -14.29
CA VAL A 94 -5.78 -1.26 -13.15
C VAL A 94 -4.68 -2.02 -12.38
N PRO A 95 -3.80 -2.83 -13.02
CA PRO A 95 -2.73 -3.49 -12.28
C PRO A 95 -1.72 -2.50 -11.71
N ALA A 96 -1.39 -1.41 -12.41
CA ALA A 96 -0.54 -0.36 -11.86
C ALA A 96 -1.16 0.27 -10.60
N LEU A 97 -2.46 0.59 -10.62
CA LEU A 97 -3.19 1.12 -9.47
C LEU A 97 -3.22 0.12 -8.31
N LEU A 98 -3.44 -1.16 -8.58
CA LEU A 98 -3.43 -2.21 -7.56
C LEU A 98 -2.03 -2.38 -6.95
N ILE A 99 -0.96 -2.33 -7.76
CA ILE A 99 0.42 -2.37 -7.27
C ILE A 99 0.71 -1.14 -6.41
N VAL A 100 0.29 0.06 -6.84
CA VAL A 100 0.45 1.28 -6.04
C VAL A 100 -0.30 1.17 -4.73
N LEU A 101 -1.57 0.74 -4.72
CA LEU A 101 -2.34 0.51 -3.50
C LEU A 101 -1.69 -0.53 -2.59
N PHE A 102 -1.18 -1.62 -3.15
CA PHE A 102 -0.49 -2.67 -2.40
C PHE A 102 0.81 -2.16 -1.79
N VAL A 103 1.62 -1.42 -2.55
CA VAL A 103 2.88 -0.82 -2.08
C VAL A 103 2.59 0.25 -1.05
N VAL A 104 1.61 1.13 -1.27
CA VAL A 104 1.22 2.17 -0.30
C VAL A 104 0.74 1.53 0.99
N ARG A 105 -0.14 0.52 0.93
CA ARG A 105 -0.55 -0.23 2.13
C ARG A 105 0.65 -0.84 2.84
N ARG A 106 1.51 -1.53 2.10
CA ARG A 106 2.69 -2.19 2.67
C ARG A 106 3.73 -1.20 3.22
N VAL A 107 3.84 -0.01 2.63
CA VAL A 107 4.68 1.08 3.12
C VAL A 107 4.05 1.73 4.33
N ILE A 108 2.73 1.93 4.38
CA ILE A 108 2.03 2.44 5.58
C ILE A 108 2.20 1.43 6.71
N ASP A 109 1.90 0.15 6.48
CA ASP A 109 2.12 -0.92 7.46
C ASP A 109 3.58 -0.89 7.93
N TRP A 110 4.53 -0.76 7.00
CA TRP A 110 5.95 -0.69 7.34
C TRP A 110 6.40 0.63 7.99
N LEU A 111 5.76 1.77 7.75
CA LEU A 111 6.09 3.05 8.37
C LEU A 111 5.48 3.14 9.77
N VAL A 112 4.30 2.52 9.95
CA VAL A 112 3.65 2.32 11.24
C VAL A 112 4.39 1.26 12.07
N ASP A 113 4.95 0.23 11.42
CA ASP A 113 5.79 -0.82 12.02
C ASP A 113 7.29 -0.51 11.96
N ALA A 114 7.73 0.63 11.41
CA ALA A 114 9.14 0.99 11.40
C ALA A 114 9.45 1.55 12.78
N PRO A 115 10.20 0.83 13.63
CA PRO A 115 10.64 1.41 14.88
C PRO A 115 11.52 2.60 14.52
N GLU A 116 11.06 3.81 14.83
CA GLU A 116 11.97 4.92 15.05
C GLU A 116 12.75 4.57 16.32
N SER A 117 13.83 3.81 16.13
CA SER A 117 14.78 3.47 17.16
C SER A 117 15.58 4.73 17.51
N SER A 118 14.98 5.60 18.29
CA SER A 118 15.64 6.71 19.00
C SER A 118 15.62 6.47 20.51
N GLY A 119 15.87 5.22 20.92
CA GLY A 119 16.25 4.87 22.28
C GLY A 119 17.70 4.41 22.29
N GLU A 120 18.55 5.07 23.08
CA GLU A 120 19.89 4.60 23.40
C GLU A 120 19.88 3.10 23.77
N PRO A 121 20.91 2.32 23.40
CA PRO A 121 21.02 0.92 23.79
C PRO A 121 21.29 0.81 25.29
N GLU A 122 20.23 0.91 26.10
CA GLU A 122 20.21 0.52 27.52
C GLU A 122 19.99 -1.00 27.64
N PRO A 123 20.42 -1.64 28.75
CA PRO A 123 20.58 -3.09 28.83
C PRO A 123 19.27 -3.88 28.60
N GLU A 124 19.19 -4.51 27.42
CA GLU A 124 18.04 -5.26 26.86
C GLU A 124 17.31 -6.27 27.78
N PRO A 125 17.97 -7.12 28.61
CA PRO A 125 17.28 -8.29 29.16
C PRO A 125 16.33 -7.99 30.33
N ALA A 126 16.56 -6.92 31.10
CA ALA A 126 15.73 -6.60 32.26
C ALA A 126 14.45 -5.84 31.87
N TYR A 127 14.55 -4.93 30.89
CA TYR A 127 13.42 -4.18 30.37
C TYR A 127 12.46 -5.07 29.59
N LEU A 128 12.97 -5.95 28.71
CA LEU A 128 12.11 -6.88 27.97
C LEU A 128 11.28 -7.74 28.92
N ARG A 129 11.89 -8.32 29.97
CA ARG A 129 11.17 -9.13 30.97
C ARG A 129 10.11 -8.32 31.73
N ARG A 130 10.40 -7.07 32.07
CA ARG A 130 9.43 -6.17 32.69
C ARG A 130 8.28 -5.86 31.75
N ASP A 131 8.56 -5.59 30.48
CA ASP A 131 7.55 -5.31 29.46
C ASP A 131 6.64 -6.53 29.26
N PHE A 132 7.19 -7.74 29.16
CA PHE A 132 6.42 -8.98 29.11
C PHE A 132 5.48 -9.13 30.32
N ALA A 133 5.98 -8.90 31.54
CA ALA A 133 5.17 -8.98 32.75
C ALA A 133 4.04 -7.94 32.79
N LEU A 134 4.28 -6.73 32.25
CA LEU A 134 3.24 -5.68 32.16
C LEU A 134 2.14 -6.06 31.17
N VAL A 135 2.49 -6.64 30.03
CA VAL A 135 1.49 -7.11 29.05
C VAL A 135 0.72 -8.32 29.58
N GLU A 136 1.40 -9.25 30.28
CA GLU A 136 0.74 -10.37 30.93
C GLU A 136 -0.27 -9.90 31.99
N ASP A 137 0.11 -8.95 32.84
CA ASP A 137 -0.77 -8.34 33.86
C ASP A 137 -1.97 -7.64 33.23
N ALA A 138 -1.76 -6.95 32.10
CA ALA A 138 -2.83 -6.31 31.34
C ALA A 138 -3.84 -7.34 30.80
N ILE A 139 -3.36 -8.45 30.24
CA ILE A 139 -4.22 -9.54 29.74
C ILE A 139 -4.96 -10.20 30.90
N ALA A 140 -4.29 -10.46 32.02
CA ALA A 140 -4.90 -11.05 33.21
C ALA A 140 -6.00 -10.15 33.78
N SER A 141 -5.73 -8.84 33.91
CA SER A 141 -6.70 -7.84 34.34
C SER A 141 -7.89 -7.75 33.39
N ALA A 142 -7.64 -7.72 32.08
CA ALA A 142 -8.69 -7.70 31.07
C ALA A 142 -9.60 -8.93 31.12
N LEU A 143 -9.03 -10.13 31.32
CA LEU A 143 -9.81 -11.36 31.50
C LEU A 143 -10.66 -11.32 32.78
N ALA A 144 -10.11 -10.83 33.89
CA ALA A 144 -10.85 -10.68 35.15
C ALA A 144 -12.04 -9.71 34.98
N GLU A 145 -11.86 -8.61 34.25
CA GLU A 145 -12.94 -7.67 33.96
C GLU A 145 -14.04 -8.29 33.08
N MET A 146 -13.67 -9.16 32.13
CA MET A 146 -14.62 -9.94 31.34
C MET A 146 -15.44 -10.93 32.19
N ASP A 147 -14.86 -11.46 33.26
CA ASP A 147 -15.53 -12.37 34.21
C ASP A 147 -16.47 -11.64 35.18
N LEU A 148 -16.08 -10.45 35.63
CA LEU A 148 -16.81 -9.69 36.65
C LEU A 148 -17.89 -8.75 36.07
N GLY A 149 -17.72 -8.30 34.83
CA GLY A 149 -18.58 -7.27 34.23
C GLY A 149 -20.03 -7.73 34.06
N ALA A 150 -20.99 -6.95 34.55
CA ALA A 150 -22.42 -7.23 34.32
C ALA A 150 -22.87 -6.93 32.87
N ASP A 151 -22.17 -6.03 32.17
CA ASP A 151 -22.46 -5.62 30.79
C ASP A 151 -21.28 -5.95 29.86
N ALA A 152 -21.56 -6.66 28.78
CA ALA A 152 -20.58 -7.07 27.78
C ALA A 152 -19.90 -5.88 27.11
N ARG A 153 -20.64 -4.79 26.86
CA ARG A 153 -20.07 -3.58 26.24
C ARG A 153 -19.05 -2.92 27.15
N ALA A 154 -19.43 -2.71 28.40
CA ALA A 154 -18.55 -2.11 29.40
C ALA A 154 -17.28 -2.95 29.62
N ALA A 155 -17.41 -4.27 29.71
CA ALA A 155 -16.29 -5.18 29.89
C ALA A 155 -15.28 -5.12 28.73
N ILE A 156 -15.75 -5.11 27.48
CA ILE A 156 -14.87 -4.99 26.30
C ILE A 156 -14.12 -3.64 26.29
N ILE A 157 -14.82 -2.54 26.61
CA ILE A 157 -14.19 -1.21 26.67
C ILE A 157 -13.15 -1.16 27.81
N ALA A 158 -13.49 -1.69 28.99
CA ALA A 158 -12.58 -1.70 30.13
C ALA A 158 -11.32 -2.54 29.85
N CYS A 159 -11.48 -3.73 29.26
CA CYS A 159 -10.38 -4.55 28.75
C CYS A 159 -9.42 -3.72 27.86
N TRP A 160 -9.97 -2.96 26.92
CA TRP A 160 -9.15 -2.14 26.03
C TRP A 160 -8.37 -1.05 26.76
N VAL A 161 -8.98 -0.42 27.78
CA VAL A 161 -8.30 0.56 28.65
C VAL A 161 -7.13 -0.06 29.42
N HIS A 162 -7.18 -1.34 29.78
CA HIS A 162 -6.03 -2.03 30.39
C HIS A 162 -4.85 -2.12 29.44
N PHE A 163 -5.08 -2.41 28.15
CA PHE A 163 -4.00 -2.42 27.15
C PHE A 163 -3.44 -1.02 26.89
N GLU A 164 -4.27 0.01 26.86
CA GLU A 164 -3.78 1.39 26.71
C GLU A 164 -2.83 1.77 27.87
N ARG A 165 -3.22 1.46 29.11
CA ARG A 165 -2.36 1.70 30.29
C ARG A 165 -1.08 0.88 30.25
N ALA A 166 -1.15 -0.35 29.77
CA ALA A 166 0.04 -1.19 29.59
C ALA A 166 0.99 -0.60 28.55
N ALA A 167 0.46 -0.09 27.42
CA ALA A 167 1.23 0.58 26.38
C ALA A 167 1.94 1.82 26.92
N GLU A 168 1.24 2.64 27.71
CA GLU A 168 1.82 3.81 28.38
C GLU A 168 2.91 3.41 29.38
N THR A 169 2.73 2.32 30.11
CA THR A 169 3.69 1.86 31.13
C THR A 169 4.94 1.23 30.52
N VAL A 170 4.79 0.51 29.39
CA VAL A 170 5.89 -0.03 28.58
C VAL A 170 6.66 1.10 27.86
N GLY A 171 6.08 2.30 27.80
CA GLY A 171 6.71 3.46 27.15
C GLY A 171 6.58 3.43 25.63
N ILE A 172 5.45 2.94 25.11
CA ILE A 172 5.11 3.08 23.69
C ILE A 172 4.93 4.57 23.39
N GLU A 173 5.76 5.11 22.48
CA GLU A 173 5.64 6.51 22.05
C GLU A 173 4.29 6.75 21.37
N ARG A 174 3.60 7.79 21.84
CA ARG A 174 2.30 8.24 21.35
C ARG A 174 2.48 9.49 20.49
N ASP A 175 2.14 9.40 19.21
CA ASP A 175 2.00 10.56 18.35
C ASP A 175 0.67 11.27 18.59
N ALA A 176 0.59 12.57 18.28
CA ALA A 176 -0.65 13.33 18.39
C ALA A 176 -1.76 12.80 17.46
N SER A 177 -1.38 12.11 16.38
CA SER A 177 -2.29 11.48 15.43
C SER A 177 -2.65 10.02 15.75
N ASP A 178 -1.98 9.40 16.74
CA ASP A 178 -2.22 8.01 17.08
C ASP A 178 -3.62 7.81 17.67
N THR A 179 -4.35 6.84 17.11
CA THR A 179 -5.59 6.36 17.71
C THR A 179 -5.29 5.39 18.85
N PRO A 180 -6.25 5.13 19.75
CA PRO A 180 -6.07 4.11 20.78
C PRO A 180 -5.72 2.71 20.24
N ALA A 181 -6.19 2.37 19.03
CA ALA A 181 -5.85 1.11 18.37
C ALA A 181 -4.42 1.06 17.86
N ASP A 182 -3.86 2.20 17.51
CA ASP A 182 -2.47 2.27 17.08
C ASP A 182 -1.53 2.03 18.25
N LEU A 183 -1.86 2.53 19.45
CA LEU A 183 -1.08 2.26 20.67
C LEU A 183 -1.05 0.78 21.04
N VAL A 184 -2.21 0.14 21.09
CA VAL A 184 -2.29 -1.30 21.43
C VAL A 184 -1.62 -2.14 20.35
N ARG A 185 -1.72 -1.75 19.08
CA ARG A 185 -1.01 -2.42 17.99
C ARG A 185 0.50 -2.30 18.13
N LYS A 186 1.03 -1.09 18.36
CA LYS A 186 2.46 -0.85 18.62
C LYS A 186 2.96 -1.68 19.81
N LEU A 187 2.19 -1.74 20.89
CA LEU A 187 2.50 -2.58 22.05
C LEU A 187 2.65 -4.05 21.64
N LEU A 188 1.66 -4.63 20.98
CA LEU A 188 1.65 -6.06 20.68
C LEU A 188 2.64 -6.43 19.56
N SER A 189 2.88 -5.55 18.59
CA SER A 189 3.93 -5.70 17.58
C SER A 189 5.32 -5.73 18.20
N ARG A 190 5.57 -4.93 19.26
CA ARG A 190 6.84 -4.95 20.01
C ARG A 190 7.12 -6.32 20.66
N HIS A 191 6.07 -7.08 20.98
CA HIS A 191 6.16 -8.43 21.53
C HIS A 191 6.02 -9.54 20.47
N ASP A 192 5.99 -9.18 19.18
CA ASP A 192 5.82 -10.07 18.02
C ASP A 192 4.60 -11.00 18.17
N LEU A 193 3.47 -10.47 18.63
CA LEU A 193 2.23 -11.22 18.79
C LEU A 193 1.37 -11.21 17.53
N ASP A 194 0.56 -12.25 17.34
CA ASP A 194 -0.28 -12.48 16.17
C ASP A 194 -1.33 -11.39 15.99
N GLY A 195 -1.19 -10.67 14.87
CA GLY A 195 -2.12 -9.64 14.44
C GLY A 195 -3.56 -10.16 14.24
N SER A 196 -3.77 -11.46 14.05
CA SER A 196 -5.11 -12.03 13.88
C SER A 196 -5.94 -11.99 15.18
N ALA A 197 -5.32 -12.30 16.32
CA ALA A 197 -5.97 -12.23 17.64
C ALA A 197 -6.24 -10.77 18.02
N LEU A 198 -5.28 -9.87 17.76
CA LEU A 198 -5.44 -8.44 17.95
C LEU A 198 -6.57 -7.85 17.10
N ASN A 199 -6.67 -8.23 15.82
CA ASN A 199 -7.73 -7.72 14.96
C ASN A 199 -9.11 -8.12 15.47
N ARG A 200 -9.30 -9.37 15.92
CA ARG A 200 -10.56 -9.81 16.54
C ARG A 200 -10.90 -9.00 17.79
N LEU A 201 -9.92 -8.71 18.64
CA LEU A 201 -10.11 -7.87 19.83
C LEU A 201 -10.47 -6.41 19.45
N THR A 202 -9.78 -5.86 18.45
CA THR A 202 -10.01 -4.51 17.94
C THR A 202 -11.41 -4.38 17.34
N GLU A 203 -11.87 -5.37 16.58
CA GLU A 203 -13.22 -5.41 16.04
C GLU A 203 -14.28 -5.45 17.14
N ALA A 204 -14.06 -6.24 18.20
CA ALA A 204 -14.94 -6.26 19.36
C ALA A 204 -14.99 -4.90 20.06
N TYR A 205 -13.84 -4.24 20.25
CA TYR A 205 -13.76 -2.90 20.83
C TYR A 205 -14.47 -1.85 19.99
N LEU A 206 -14.20 -1.78 18.68
CA LEU A 206 -14.82 -0.80 17.80
C LEU A 206 -16.34 -0.99 17.74
N ARG A 207 -16.81 -2.25 17.74
CA ARG A 207 -18.23 -2.56 17.85
C ARG A 207 -18.79 -2.08 19.19
N ALA A 208 -18.13 -2.38 20.31
CA ALA A 208 -18.57 -1.94 21.63
C ALA A 208 -18.57 -0.41 21.78
N ARG A 209 -17.63 0.30 21.14
CA ARG A 209 -17.47 1.74 21.28
C ARG A 209 -18.37 2.55 20.36
N TYR A 210 -18.57 2.09 19.12
CA TYR A 210 -19.19 2.88 18.05
C TYR A 210 -20.45 2.24 17.45
N SER A 211 -20.69 0.94 17.66
CA SER A 211 -21.92 0.32 17.15
C SER A 211 -23.12 0.71 17.99
N THR A 212 -24.21 1.06 17.30
CA THR A 212 -25.55 1.23 17.87
C THR A 212 -26.24 -0.10 18.16
N HIS A 213 -25.74 -1.22 17.62
CA HIS A 213 -26.27 -2.54 17.89
C HIS A 213 -25.95 -2.98 19.32
N GLU A 214 -26.85 -3.78 19.90
CA GLU A 214 -26.64 -4.40 21.20
C GLU A 214 -25.40 -5.31 21.15
N VAL A 215 -24.51 -5.14 22.12
CA VAL A 215 -23.34 -5.99 22.29
C VAL A 215 -23.77 -7.12 23.20
N VAL A 216 -23.79 -8.34 22.66
CA VAL A 216 -24.32 -9.51 23.36
C VAL A 216 -23.18 -10.32 23.98
N GLU A 217 -23.52 -11.27 24.85
CA GLU A 217 -22.53 -12.16 25.49
C GLU A 217 -21.65 -12.91 24.49
N ALA A 218 -22.17 -13.24 23.29
CA ALA A 218 -21.36 -13.83 22.23
C ALA A 218 -20.24 -12.91 21.70
N ASP A 219 -20.39 -11.58 21.81
CA ASP A 219 -19.30 -10.64 21.50
C ASP A 219 -18.24 -10.64 22.61
N ARG A 220 -18.66 -10.77 23.88
CA ARG A 220 -17.77 -10.92 25.03
C ARG A 220 -16.94 -12.20 24.92
N ASP A 221 -17.58 -13.32 24.56
CA ASP A 221 -16.91 -14.61 24.39
C ASP A 221 -15.85 -14.54 23.30
N ARG A 222 -16.16 -13.90 22.16
CA ARG A 222 -15.17 -13.70 21.08
C ARG A 222 -13.99 -12.85 21.51
N ALA A 223 -14.22 -11.80 22.30
CA ALA A 223 -13.15 -10.97 22.84
C ALA A 223 -12.30 -11.75 23.86
N ARG A 224 -12.94 -12.55 24.72
CA ARG A 224 -12.26 -13.45 25.66
C ARG A 224 -11.39 -14.48 24.93
N ASP A 225 -11.89 -15.10 23.87
CA ASP A 225 -11.12 -16.06 23.07
C ASP A 225 -9.88 -15.41 22.43
N ALA A 226 -10.01 -14.16 21.99
CA ALA A 226 -8.88 -13.39 21.49
C ALA A 226 -7.84 -13.11 22.59
N LEU A 227 -8.27 -12.72 23.79
CA LEU A 227 -7.38 -12.52 24.95
C LEU A 227 -6.63 -13.80 25.35
N VAL A 228 -7.32 -14.94 25.37
CA VAL A 228 -6.70 -16.25 25.69
C VAL A 228 -5.66 -16.64 24.64
N ALA A 229 -5.95 -16.38 23.37
CA ALA A 229 -4.97 -16.59 22.30
C ALA A 229 -3.73 -15.72 22.49
N LEU A 230 -3.89 -14.42 22.76
CA LEU A 230 -2.78 -13.50 23.03
C LEU A 230 -1.95 -13.93 24.24
N ARG A 231 -2.58 -14.38 25.34
CA ARG A 231 -1.86 -14.89 26.52
C ARG A 231 -1.02 -16.13 26.19
N THR A 232 -1.60 -17.05 25.42
CA THR A 232 -0.92 -18.29 25.04
C THR A 232 0.31 -17.99 24.21
N GLU A 233 0.18 -17.08 23.26
CA GLU A 233 1.29 -16.66 22.41
C GLU A 233 2.36 -15.92 23.19
N LEU A 234 1.98 -15.00 24.07
CA LEU A 234 2.91 -14.27 24.93
C LEU A 234 3.77 -15.23 25.77
N GLY A 235 3.17 -16.28 26.34
CA GLY A 235 3.90 -17.30 27.10
C GLY A 235 4.87 -18.12 26.24
N LEU A 236 4.55 -18.35 24.95
CA LEU A 236 5.49 -18.97 24.00
C LEU A 236 6.66 -18.04 23.69
N ARG A 237 6.40 -16.72 23.57
CA ARG A 237 7.43 -15.71 23.32
C ARG A 237 8.37 -15.50 24.51
N GLU A 238 7.86 -15.53 25.73
CA GLU A 238 8.68 -15.39 26.94
C GLU A 238 9.64 -16.60 27.14
N ALA A 239 9.21 -17.79 26.70
CA ALA A 239 9.98 -19.03 26.87
C ALA A 239 11.09 -19.24 25.82
N THR A 240 11.13 -18.42 24.75
CA THR A 240 12.07 -18.54 23.62
C THR A 240 13.29 -17.64 23.81
#